data_AF-A0A2K5CCZ6-F1
#
_entry.id   AF-A0A2K5CCZ6-F1
#
_cell.length_a   1.000
_cell.length_b   1.000
_cell.length_c   1.000
_cell.angle_alpha   90.00
_cell.angle_beta   90.00
_cell.angle_gamma   90.00
#
_symmetry.space_group_name_H-M   'P 1'
#
loop_
_entity.id
_entity.type
_entity.pdbx_description
1 polymer ?
#
loop_
_entity_poly.entity_id
_entity_poly.type
_entity_poly.pdbx_seq_one_letter_code
_entity_poly.pdbx_strand_id
1 'polypeptide(L)'
;MASSSGDSVTRRSVASQFFTQEEGPGIDGMTTSERVVDLLNQAALITNDSKITVLKQVQELIINKDPTLLDNFLDEIIAFQADKSIEVRKFVIGFIEEACKRDIELLLKLIANLNMLLRDENVNVAAPWTEETVKQCLYLYLALLPQNHKLIHELAAVYTEAIADIKRTVLRVIEQPIRGMGMNSPELLLLVENCPKGAETLVTRCLHSLTDKVPPSPELVKRVRDLYHKRLPDVRFLIPVLNGLEKKEVIQALPKLIKLNPIVVKEVFNRLLGTQHGEGNSALSPLNPGELLIALHNIDSVKCDMKSIIKATNLCFAERNVYTSEVLAVVMQQLMEQSPLPMLLMRTVIQSLTMYPRLGGFVMNILSRLIMKQVWKYPKVWEGFIKCCQRTKPQSFQVILQLPPQQLGAVFDKCPELREPLLAHVRSFTPHQQAHIPNSIMTILEATGKQEPEAKEVSAGPLEEDDLEPLALAPAPAPRPPQDLIGLRLAQEKALKRQLEEEQKLKPGGVGAPSSSSSSPSARPGPPPSEEAMDFREEGPECETPAIFISMDDDSGLTEAALLDSSLEGPLPKEAAAGGLTSKEERSPQTLAAIGEDAVKTPSPGADDVGEPEAKGNS
;
A
#
# COMPACT_ATOMS: atom_id res chain seq x y z
N MET A 1 -52.43 2.55 -48.34
CA MET A 1 -51.74 1.40 -47.72
C MET A 1 -50.75 2.00 -46.74
N ALA A 2 -51.01 1.99 -45.43
CA ALA A 2 -50.96 0.84 -44.51
C ALA A 2 -49.52 0.51 -44.04
N SER A 3 -49.27 0.73 -42.74
CA SER A 3 -48.44 -0.05 -41.79
C SER A 3 -46.93 -0.23 -42.07
N SER A 4 -46.02 -0.35 -41.09
CA SER A 4 -46.10 -0.62 -39.63
C SER A 4 -44.91 0.05 -38.90
N SER A 5 -45.10 0.68 -37.73
CA SER A 5 -44.88 0.11 -36.38
C SER A 5 -43.45 -0.39 -36.07
N GLY A 6 -42.84 0.20 -35.04
CA GLY A 6 -41.63 -0.30 -34.37
C GLY A 6 -41.62 0.20 -32.92
N ASP A 7 -41.66 -0.73 -31.96
CA ASP A 7 -41.90 -0.44 -30.55
C ASP A 7 -40.74 0.23 -29.82
N SER A 8 -41.04 1.20 -28.96
CA SER A 8 -40.19 1.64 -27.86
C SER A 8 -40.91 1.46 -26.51
N VAL A 9 -40.80 0.25 -25.95
CA VAL A 9 -41.36 -0.08 -24.62
C VAL A 9 -40.51 0.57 -23.53
N THR A 10 -40.79 1.82 -23.21
CA THR A 10 -40.23 2.51 -22.05
C THR A 10 -40.73 1.83 -20.78
N ARG A 11 -39.82 1.19 -20.02
CA ARG A 11 -40.12 0.60 -18.70
C ARG A 11 -40.69 1.69 -17.76
N ARG A 12 -42.00 1.63 -17.51
CA ARG A 12 -42.67 2.46 -16.51
C ARG A 12 -42.16 2.13 -15.11
N SER A 13 -41.94 3.15 -14.28
CA SER A 13 -41.62 2.98 -12.86
C SER A 13 -42.80 2.38 -12.10
N VAL A 14 -42.53 1.56 -11.08
CA VAL A 14 -43.53 0.90 -10.22
C VAL A 14 -44.50 1.92 -9.61
N ALA A 15 -44.02 3.13 -9.27
CA ALA A 15 -44.87 4.22 -8.77
C ALA A 15 -46.03 4.60 -9.71
N SER A 16 -45.83 4.49 -11.03
CA SER A 16 -46.87 4.81 -12.03
C SER A 16 -47.94 3.72 -12.21
N GLN A 17 -47.77 2.54 -11.60
CA GLN A 17 -48.79 1.48 -11.59
C GLN A 17 -49.74 1.60 -10.39
N PHE A 18 -49.31 2.24 -9.29
CA PHE A 18 -50.13 2.43 -8.10
C PHE A 18 -51.21 3.52 -8.24
N PHE A 19 -51.04 4.46 -9.16
CA PHE A 19 -52.01 5.55 -9.41
C PHE A 19 -53.16 5.17 -10.35
N THR A 20 -53.19 3.97 -10.92
CA THR A 20 -54.15 3.63 -12.00
C THR A 20 -55.37 2.81 -11.57
N GLN A 21 -55.67 2.73 -10.27
CA GLN A 21 -56.85 1.99 -9.79
C GLN A 21 -57.58 2.77 -8.69
N GLU A 22 -58.87 3.02 -8.93
CA GLU A 22 -59.83 3.78 -8.08
C GLU A 22 -59.73 5.33 -8.07
N GLU A 23 -59.78 5.95 -9.25
CA GLU A 23 -60.40 7.28 -9.37
C GLU A 23 -61.93 7.13 -9.47
N GLY A 24 -62.60 7.18 -8.32
CA GLY A 24 -64.06 7.37 -8.23
C GLY A 24 -64.43 8.85 -8.43
N PRO A 25 -65.61 9.18 -9.01
CA PRO A 25 -65.96 10.55 -9.37
C PRO A 25 -66.34 11.37 -8.12
N GLY A 26 -65.36 12.02 -7.50
CA GLY A 26 -65.59 12.90 -6.34
C GLY A 26 -64.37 13.58 -5.68
N ILE A 27 -63.15 13.47 -6.23
CA ILE A 27 -61.90 13.88 -5.52
C ILE A 27 -61.16 15.04 -6.22
N ASP A 28 -61.88 15.99 -6.82
CA ASP A 28 -61.30 17.16 -7.55
C ASP A 28 -60.99 18.38 -6.66
N GLY A 29 -60.70 18.18 -5.36
CA GLY A 29 -60.42 19.30 -4.45
C GLY A 29 -59.69 18.99 -3.14
N MET A 30 -59.33 17.73 -2.88
CA MET A 30 -58.72 17.34 -1.60
C MET A 30 -57.26 17.77 -1.54
N THR A 31 -56.89 18.54 -0.51
CA THR A 31 -55.51 18.94 -0.26
C THR A 31 -54.65 17.74 0.14
N THR A 32 -53.33 17.84 -0.04
CA THR A 32 -52.40 16.75 0.36
C THR A 32 -52.52 16.43 1.86
N SER A 33 -52.76 17.45 2.71
CA SER A 33 -52.95 17.29 4.15
C SER A 33 -54.23 16.51 4.49
N GLU A 34 -55.38 16.88 3.92
CA GLU A 34 -56.63 16.14 4.11
C GLU A 34 -56.50 14.68 3.62
N ARG A 35 -55.82 14.45 2.50
CA ARG A 35 -55.58 13.10 1.99
C ARG A 35 -54.70 12.26 2.93
N VAL A 36 -53.72 12.87 3.59
CA VAL A 36 -52.89 12.20 4.62
C VAL A 36 -53.74 11.83 5.84
N VAL A 37 -54.59 12.73 6.32
CA VAL A 37 -55.52 12.47 7.44
C VAL A 37 -56.45 11.29 7.13
N ASP A 38 -57.05 11.25 5.95
CA ASP A 38 -57.90 10.14 5.50
C ASP A 38 -57.16 8.80 5.49
N LEU A 39 -55.93 8.76 4.95
CA LEU A 39 -55.12 7.56 4.88
C LEU A 39 -54.66 7.09 6.28
N LEU A 40 -54.32 8.01 7.19
CA LEU A 40 -53.98 7.68 8.59
C LEU A 40 -55.18 7.08 9.33
N ASN A 41 -56.36 7.68 9.20
CA ASN A 41 -57.60 7.15 9.76
C ASN A 41 -57.94 5.77 9.19
N GLN A 42 -57.75 5.56 7.88
CA GLN A 42 -57.91 4.26 7.24
C GLN A 42 -56.92 3.22 7.78
N ALA A 43 -55.63 3.59 7.93
CA ALA A 43 -54.59 2.71 8.46
C ALA A 43 -54.83 2.29 9.92
N ALA A 44 -55.41 3.18 10.74
CA ALA A 44 -55.78 2.89 12.13
C ALA A 44 -56.93 1.86 12.25
N LEU A 45 -57.86 1.84 11.28
CA LEU A 45 -58.98 0.90 11.24
C LEU A 45 -58.61 -0.49 10.69
N ILE A 46 -57.55 -0.59 9.88
CA ILE A 46 -57.11 -1.86 9.28
C ILE A 46 -56.40 -2.72 10.34
N THR A 47 -56.82 -3.98 10.47
CA THR A 47 -56.31 -4.94 11.48
C THR A 47 -55.24 -5.92 10.95
N ASN A 48 -54.96 -5.91 9.66
CA ASN A 48 -53.98 -6.78 9.00
C ASN A 48 -52.81 -5.97 8.40
N ASP A 49 -51.84 -6.66 7.80
CA ASP A 49 -50.63 -6.03 7.25
C ASP A 49 -50.88 -5.18 5.99
N SER A 50 -52.09 -5.16 5.40
CA SER A 50 -52.38 -4.28 4.26
C SER A 50 -52.34 -2.79 4.64
N LYS A 51 -52.40 -2.47 5.95
CA LYS A 51 -52.17 -1.10 6.45
C LYS A 51 -50.80 -0.55 6.04
N ILE A 52 -49.80 -1.41 5.85
CA ILE A 52 -48.45 -0.99 5.43
C ILE A 52 -48.48 -0.35 4.04
N THR A 53 -49.39 -0.80 3.15
CA THR A 53 -49.58 -0.16 1.83
C THR A 53 -50.13 1.26 1.98
N VAL A 54 -51.06 1.47 2.92
CA VAL A 54 -51.65 2.78 3.22
C VAL A 54 -50.61 3.71 3.88
N LEU A 55 -49.87 3.21 4.86
CA LEU A 55 -48.80 3.95 5.53
C LEU A 55 -47.66 4.33 4.56
N LYS A 56 -47.33 3.48 3.58
CA LYS A 56 -46.38 3.81 2.50
C LYS A 56 -46.89 4.92 1.57
N GLN A 57 -48.21 5.01 1.34
CA GLN A 57 -48.78 6.15 0.61
C GLN A 57 -48.65 7.43 1.45
N VAL A 58 -48.92 7.39 2.76
CA VAL A 58 -48.69 8.54 3.65
C VAL A 58 -47.22 8.97 3.62
N GLN A 59 -46.28 8.03 3.75
CA GLN A 59 -44.84 8.29 3.66
C GLN A 59 -44.46 9.01 2.35
N GLU A 60 -44.93 8.54 1.20
CA GLU A 60 -44.67 9.19 -0.09
C GLU A 60 -45.24 10.63 -0.14
N LEU A 61 -46.44 10.83 0.42
CA LEU A 61 -47.06 12.15 0.48
C LEU A 61 -46.28 13.13 1.37
N ILE A 62 -45.84 12.72 2.57
CA ILE A 62 -45.20 13.62 3.55
C ILE A 62 -43.66 13.69 3.47
N ILE A 63 -42.98 12.73 2.81
CA ILE A 63 -41.53 12.78 2.61
C ILE A 63 -41.15 13.29 1.22
N ASN A 64 -41.95 13.01 0.18
CA ASN A 64 -41.59 13.29 -1.21
C ASN A 64 -42.51 14.31 -1.90
N LYS A 65 -43.84 14.22 -1.73
CA LYS A 65 -44.78 15.14 -2.40
C LYS A 65 -44.86 16.52 -1.71
N ASP A 66 -45.00 16.55 -0.40
CA ASP A 66 -45.09 17.78 0.40
C ASP A 66 -44.35 17.64 1.74
N PRO A 67 -43.02 17.88 1.75
CA PRO A 67 -42.18 17.74 2.94
C PRO A 67 -42.58 18.65 4.11
N THR A 68 -43.36 19.72 3.87
CA THR A 68 -43.80 20.63 4.94
C THR A 68 -44.79 19.98 5.91
N LEU A 69 -45.40 18.86 5.49
CA LEU A 69 -46.33 18.08 6.30
C LEU A 69 -45.63 17.05 7.20
N LEU A 70 -44.33 16.81 7.04
CA LEU A 70 -43.60 15.77 7.77
C LEU A 70 -43.65 15.95 9.29
N ASP A 71 -43.36 17.16 9.78
CA ASP A 71 -43.36 17.45 11.23
C ASP A 71 -44.78 17.50 11.81
N ASN A 72 -45.79 17.78 10.98
CA ASN A 72 -47.20 17.86 11.39
C ASN A 72 -47.86 16.50 11.58
N PHE A 73 -47.36 15.45 10.91
CA PHE A 73 -47.91 14.08 10.96
C PHE A 73 -46.90 13.05 11.54
N LEU A 74 -45.86 13.55 12.20
CA LEU A 74 -44.79 12.72 12.72
C LEU A 74 -45.29 11.80 13.82
N ASP A 75 -45.99 12.36 14.82
CA ASP A 75 -46.48 11.63 15.99
C ASP A 75 -47.51 10.55 15.60
N GLU A 76 -48.37 10.81 14.62
CA GLU A 76 -49.36 9.86 14.10
C GLU A 76 -48.72 8.64 13.43
N ILE A 77 -47.64 8.81 12.67
CA ILE A 77 -46.91 7.68 12.09
C ILE A 77 -46.12 6.93 13.17
N ILE A 78 -45.47 7.66 14.09
CA ILE A 78 -44.67 7.06 15.16
C ILE A 78 -45.55 6.29 16.16
N ALA A 79 -46.82 6.65 16.35
CA ALA A 79 -47.77 5.88 17.15
C ALA A 79 -47.91 4.40 16.72
N PHE A 80 -47.70 4.09 15.43
CA PHE A 80 -47.69 2.70 14.93
C PHE A 80 -46.50 1.86 15.42
N GLN A 81 -45.52 2.45 16.13
CA GLN A 81 -44.44 1.68 16.78
C GLN A 81 -44.97 0.69 17.84
N ALA A 82 -46.18 0.93 18.37
CA ALA A 82 -46.84 0.05 19.32
C ALA A 82 -47.77 -0.99 18.66
N ASP A 83 -47.80 -1.08 17.32
CA ASP A 83 -48.65 -2.05 16.62
C ASP A 83 -48.19 -3.50 16.87
N LYS A 84 -49.14 -4.43 16.91
CA LYS A 84 -48.88 -5.85 17.13
C LYS A 84 -48.13 -6.49 15.97
N SER A 85 -48.31 -5.99 14.74
CA SER A 85 -47.63 -6.51 13.55
C SER A 85 -46.16 -6.14 13.53
N ILE A 86 -45.32 -7.17 13.38
CA ILE A 86 -43.86 -7.08 13.20
C ILE A 86 -43.52 -6.22 11.97
N GLU A 87 -44.24 -6.39 10.87
CA GLU A 87 -43.97 -5.68 9.62
C GLU A 87 -44.40 -4.21 9.69
N VAL A 88 -45.40 -3.87 10.51
CA VAL A 88 -45.77 -2.47 10.80
C VAL A 88 -44.69 -1.79 11.63
N ARG A 89 -44.17 -2.44 12.69
CA ARG A 89 -43.07 -1.87 13.49
C ARG A 89 -41.78 -1.70 12.68
N LYS A 90 -41.46 -2.67 11.79
CA LYS A 90 -40.36 -2.53 10.81
C LYS A 90 -40.59 -1.39 9.81
N PHE A 91 -41.83 -1.16 9.38
CA PHE A 91 -42.16 0.01 8.57
C PHE A 91 -41.87 1.32 9.32
N VAL A 92 -42.19 1.43 10.61
CA VAL A 92 -41.90 2.65 11.40
C VAL A 92 -40.38 2.90 11.51
N ILE A 93 -39.55 1.85 11.64
CA ILE A 93 -38.08 2.01 11.59
C ILE A 93 -37.63 2.57 10.23
N GLY A 94 -38.15 2.02 9.12
CA GLY A 94 -37.85 2.53 7.77
C GLY A 94 -38.40 3.94 7.52
N PHE A 95 -39.51 4.31 8.15
CA PHE A 95 -40.05 5.67 8.11
C PHE A 95 -39.16 6.65 8.87
N ILE A 96 -38.70 6.30 10.08
CA ILE A 96 -37.71 7.10 10.83
C ILE A 96 -36.45 7.27 9.99
N GLU A 97 -35.99 6.22 9.29
CA GLU A 97 -34.82 6.28 8.42
C GLU A 97 -35.00 7.32 7.30
N GLU A 98 -36.13 7.30 6.58
CA GLU A 98 -36.40 8.27 5.50
C GLU A 98 -36.71 9.69 6.02
N ALA A 99 -37.38 9.81 7.17
CA ALA A 99 -37.64 11.11 7.81
C ALA A 99 -36.33 11.80 8.21
N CYS A 100 -35.41 11.08 8.85
CA CYS A 100 -34.10 11.63 9.24
C CYS A 100 -33.17 11.91 8.04
N LYS A 101 -33.35 11.24 6.89
CA LYS A 101 -32.67 11.61 5.63
C LYS A 101 -33.20 12.92 5.04
N ARG A 102 -34.52 13.16 5.17
CA ARG A 102 -35.17 14.37 4.67
C ARG A 102 -34.86 15.58 5.55
N ASP A 103 -35.00 15.42 6.86
CA ASP A 103 -34.71 16.42 7.87
C ASP A 103 -34.06 15.76 9.10
N ILE A 104 -32.79 16.06 9.32
CA ILE A 104 -31.99 15.47 10.39
C ILE A 104 -32.29 16.07 11.77
N GLU A 105 -32.96 17.23 11.86
CA GLU A 105 -33.35 17.83 13.15
C GLU A 105 -34.42 16.97 13.85
N LEU A 106 -35.26 16.27 13.06
CA LEU A 106 -36.26 15.33 13.56
C LEU A 106 -35.65 14.18 14.37
N LEU A 107 -34.37 13.85 14.17
CA LEU A 107 -33.66 12.84 14.97
C LEU A 107 -33.78 13.11 16.48
N LEU A 108 -33.77 14.38 16.91
CA LEU A 108 -33.91 14.74 18.31
C LEU A 108 -35.27 14.32 18.91
N LYS A 109 -36.32 14.32 18.10
CA LYS A 109 -37.67 13.84 18.48
C LYS A 109 -37.77 12.31 18.36
N LEU A 110 -37.10 11.72 17.38
CA LEU A 110 -37.25 10.32 16.98
C LEU A 110 -36.31 9.34 17.71
N ILE A 111 -35.18 9.80 18.27
CA ILE A 111 -34.15 8.90 18.82
C ILE A 111 -34.63 8.02 20.00
N ALA A 112 -35.58 8.51 20.81
CA ALA A 112 -36.19 7.72 21.88
C ALA A 112 -37.05 6.57 21.32
N ASN A 113 -37.86 6.86 20.31
CA ASN A 113 -38.71 5.91 19.60
C ASN A 113 -37.86 4.84 18.89
N LEU A 114 -36.80 5.27 18.20
CA LEU A 114 -35.84 4.36 17.57
C LEU A 114 -35.14 3.45 18.60
N ASN A 115 -34.71 3.97 19.75
CA ASN A 115 -34.12 3.17 20.83
C ASN A 115 -35.13 2.19 21.48
N MET A 116 -36.43 2.48 21.48
CA MET A 116 -37.47 1.52 21.88
C MET A 116 -37.63 0.40 20.85
N LEU A 117 -37.72 0.74 19.56
CA LEU A 117 -37.83 -0.23 18.46
C LEU A 117 -36.59 -1.13 18.32
N LEU A 118 -35.39 -0.60 18.56
CA LEU A 118 -34.14 -1.37 18.62
C LEU A 118 -34.03 -2.29 19.85
N ARG A 119 -34.95 -2.17 20.81
CA ARG A 119 -35.09 -3.04 22.00
C ARG A 119 -36.37 -3.86 21.98
N ASP A 120 -37.03 -3.99 20.83
CA ASP A 120 -38.26 -4.78 20.67
C ASP A 120 -38.03 -6.24 21.08
N GLU A 121 -39.04 -6.87 21.70
CA GLU A 121 -38.98 -8.29 22.07
C GLU A 121 -38.82 -9.21 20.84
N ASN A 122 -39.23 -8.75 19.65
CA ASN A 122 -39.08 -9.50 18.43
C ASN A 122 -37.74 -9.19 17.73
N VAL A 123 -36.91 -10.22 17.58
CA VAL A 123 -35.60 -10.13 16.91
C VAL A 123 -35.69 -9.54 15.50
N ASN A 124 -36.78 -9.75 14.74
CA ASN A 124 -36.90 -9.18 13.40
C ASN A 124 -37.19 -7.66 13.37
N VAL A 125 -37.62 -7.08 14.51
CA VAL A 125 -37.81 -5.64 14.72
C VAL A 125 -36.58 -5.01 15.39
N ALA A 126 -35.89 -5.74 16.27
CA ALA A 126 -34.68 -5.28 16.96
C ALA A 126 -33.37 -5.46 16.15
N ALA A 127 -33.34 -6.34 15.14
CA ALA A 127 -32.17 -6.59 14.30
C ALA A 127 -31.91 -5.68 13.06
N PRO A 128 -32.75 -4.71 12.63
CA PRO A 128 -32.52 -3.91 11.43
C PRO A 128 -31.51 -2.78 11.68
N TRP A 129 -30.35 -3.11 12.24
CA TRP A 129 -29.18 -2.23 12.26
C TRP A 129 -28.62 -2.09 10.85
N THR A 130 -29.28 -1.26 10.02
CA THR A 130 -28.75 -0.87 8.71
C THR A 130 -27.56 0.07 8.92
N GLU A 131 -26.70 0.18 7.92
CA GLU A 131 -25.63 1.19 7.92
C GLU A 131 -26.20 2.60 8.15
N GLU A 132 -27.41 2.87 7.67
CA GLU A 132 -28.05 4.18 7.79
C GLU A 132 -28.64 4.42 9.17
N THR A 133 -29.32 3.45 9.77
CA THR A 133 -29.80 3.54 11.16
C THR A 133 -28.62 3.77 12.12
N VAL A 134 -27.48 3.11 11.89
CA VAL A 134 -26.23 3.35 12.65
C VAL A 134 -25.73 4.79 12.46
N LYS A 135 -25.69 5.31 11.22
CA LYS A 135 -25.28 6.70 10.94
C LYS A 135 -26.19 7.71 11.64
N GLN A 136 -27.50 7.49 11.62
CA GLN A 136 -28.49 8.38 12.23
C GLN A 136 -28.33 8.39 13.75
N CYS A 137 -28.27 7.22 14.41
CA CYS A 137 -27.96 7.13 15.84
C CYS A 137 -26.65 7.83 16.24
N LEU A 138 -25.64 7.79 15.37
CA LEU A 138 -24.34 8.44 15.59
C LEU A 138 -24.30 9.93 15.20
N TYR A 139 -25.25 10.44 14.40
CA TYR A 139 -25.13 11.77 13.78
C TYR A 139 -24.94 12.89 14.82
N LEU A 140 -25.86 13.01 15.77
CA LEU A 140 -25.79 14.02 16.84
C LEU A 140 -24.51 13.86 17.66
N TYR A 141 -24.17 12.61 17.98
CA TYR A 141 -23.00 12.27 18.79
C TYR A 141 -21.69 12.71 18.11
N LEU A 142 -21.56 12.42 16.82
CA LEU A 142 -20.41 12.78 16.00
C LEU A 142 -20.36 14.28 15.68
N ALA A 143 -21.50 14.97 15.60
CA ALA A 143 -21.56 16.43 15.48
C ALA A 143 -21.12 17.15 16.77
N LEU A 144 -21.37 16.55 17.94
CA LEU A 144 -20.93 17.08 19.25
C LEU A 144 -19.47 16.73 19.59
N LEU A 145 -18.91 15.68 18.98
CA LEU A 145 -17.56 15.18 19.27
C LEU A 145 -16.43 16.25 19.10
N PRO A 146 -16.44 17.15 18.10
CA PRO A 146 -15.50 18.28 18.01
C PRO A 146 -15.67 19.33 19.11
N GLN A 147 -16.84 19.43 19.74
CA GLN A 147 -17.12 20.41 20.79
C GLN A 147 -16.86 19.86 22.19
N ASN A 148 -17.05 18.55 22.38
CA ASN A 148 -16.76 17.84 23.62
C ASN A 148 -15.91 16.59 23.34
N HIS A 149 -14.60 16.76 23.38
CA HIS A 149 -13.63 15.72 23.03
C HIS A 149 -13.69 14.48 23.93
N LYS A 150 -14.28 14.57 25.13
CA LYS A 150 -14.37 13.46 26.09
C LYS A 150 -15.17 12.28 25.54
N LEU A 151 -16.19 12.58 24.72
CA LEU A 151 -17.04 11.61 24.02
C LEU A 151 -16.24 10.57 23.22
N ILE A 152 -14.97 10.83 22.87
CA ILE A 152 -14.16 9.82 22.20
C ILE A 152 -13.93 8.56 23.04
N HIS A 153 -13.96 8.66 24.38
CA HIS A 153 -13.74 7.52 25.26
C HIS A 153 -14.98 6.63 25.36
N GLU A 154 -16.18 7.19 25.50
CA GLU A 154 -17.42 6.42 25.44
C GLU A 154 -17.62 5.81 24.04
N LEU A 155 -17.28 6.53 22.96
CA LEU A 155 -17.28 5.97 21.60
C LEU A 155 -16.32 4.78 21.48
N ALA A 156 -15.12 4.88 22.04
CA ALA A 156 -14.16 3.78 22.04
C ALA A 156 -14.67 2.56 22.83
N ALA A 157 -15.30 2.79 23.99
CA ALA A 157 -15.92 1.72 24.79
C ALA A 157 -17.02 1.00 23.99
N VAL A 158 -18.02 1.74 23.49
CA VAL A 158 -19.10 1.19 22.64
C VAL A 158 -18.53 0.51 21.39
N TYR A 159 -17.49 1.09 20.78
CA TYR A 159 -16.83 0.49 19.63
C TYR A 159 -16.20 -0.86 19.98
N THR A 160 -15.61 -1.08 21.16
CA THR A 160 -15.03 -2.40 21.48
C THR A 160 -16.10 -3.51 21.50
N GLU A 161 -17.26 -3.23 22.07
CA GLU A 161 -18.39 -4.17 22.23
C GLU A 161 -19.20 -4.36 20.92
N ALA A 162 -19.14 -3.40 19.99
CA ALA A 162 -19.92 -3.42 18.76
C ALA A 162 -19.60 -4.60 17.82
N ILE A 163 -20.62 -5.05 17.08
CA ILE A 163 -20.46 -6.04 16.00
C ILE A 163 -19.72 -5.46 14.79
N ALA A 164 -19.20 -6.34 13.92
CA ALA A 164 -18.34 -5.96 12.79
C ALA A 164 -18.99 -4.97 11.80
N ASP A 165 -20.31 -5.03 11.60
CA ASP A 165 -21.03 -4.12 10.68
C ASP A 165 -21.13 -2.70 11.23
N ILE A 166 -21.46 -2.56 12.52
CA ILE A 166 -21.46 -1.28 13.24
C ILE A 166 -20.04 -0.71 13.27
N LYS A 167 -19.03 -1.53 13.59
CA LYS A 167 -17.60 -1.12 13.55
C LYS A 167 -17.21 -0.56 12.18
N ARG A 168 -17.56 -1.24 11.09
CA ARG A 168 -17.30 -0.76 9.72
C ARG A 168 -17.99 0.57 9.42
N THR A 169 -19.22 0.77 9.88
CA THR A 169 -19.94 2.05 9.70
C THR A 169 -19.26 3.18 10.48
N VAL A 170 -18.93 2.98 11.76
CA VAL A 170 -18.20 3.96 12.60
C VAL A 170 -16.91 4.41 11.91
N LEU A 171 -16.09 3.46 11.42
CA LEU A 171 -14.81 3.77 10.76
C LEU A 171 -14.96 4.62 9.48
N ARG A 172 -16.11 4.58 8.80
CA ARG A 172 -16.38 5.44 7.62
C ARG A 172 -16.70 6.86 8.04
N VAL A 173 -17.58 7.06 9.04
CA VAL A 173 -18.09 8.39 9.43
C VAL A 173 -17.20 9.17 10.40
N ILE A 174 -16.28 8.51 11.11
CA ILE A 174 -15.48 9.13 12.18
C ILE A 174 -14.43 10.14 11.68
N GLU A 175 -14.09 10.14 10.38
CA GLU A 175 -12.99 10.96 9.83
C GLU A 175 -13.18 12.47 10.00
N GLN A 176 -14.35 13.00 9.64
CA GLN A 176 -14.65 14.44 9.73
C GLN A 176 -14.71 14.94 11.19
N PRO A 177 -15.43 14.26 12.12
CA PRO A 177 -15.41 14.59 13.54
C PRO A 177 -14.00 14.62 14.15
N ILE A 178 -13.15 13.64 13.86
CA ILE A 178 -11.77 13.58 14.37
C ILE A 178 -10.93 14.76 13.85
N ARG A 179 -11.09 15.13 12.58
CA ARG A 179 -10.44 16.34 12.03
C ARG A 179 -10.91 17.61 12.74
N GLY A 180 -12.18 17.68 13.14
CA GLY A 180 -12.73 18.77 13.96
C GLY A 180 -12.09 18.87 15.35
N MET A 181 -11.84 17.74 16.02
CA MET A 181 -11.16 17.72 17.33
C MET A 181 -9.69 18.18 17.27
N GLY A 182 -9.03 17.88 16.16
CA GLY A 182 -7.61 18.18 15.93
C GLY A 182 -6.61 17.32 16.71
N MET A 183 -5.38 17.26 16.21
CA MET A 183 -4.32 16.37 16.73
C MET A 183 -3.75 16.76 18.11
N ASN A 184 -4.09 17.95 18.60
CA ASN A 184 -3.65 18.45 19.91
C ASN A 184 -4.68 18.23 21.02
N SER A 185 -5.80 17.54 20.72
CA SER A 185 -6.82 17.20 21.71
C SER A 185 -6.22 16.31 22.83
N PRO A 186 -6.30 16.73 24.11
CA PRO A 186 -5.73 15.95 25.21
C PRO A 186 -6.46 14.62 25.42
N GLU A 187 -7.77 14.58 25.18
CA GLU A 187 -8.57 13.36 25.29
C GLU A 187 -8.23 12.36 24.19
N LEU A 188 -7.93 12.84 22.99
CA LEU A 188 -7.52 12.00 21.86
C LEU A 188 -6.12 11.42 22.07
N LEU A 189 -5.19 12.22 22.64
CA LEU A 189 -3.87 11.75 23.06
C LEU A 189 -3.96 10.73 24.20
N LEU A 190 -4.88 10.92 25.15
CA LEU A 190 -5.16 9.99 26.23
C LEU A 190 -5.73 8.66 25.71
N LEU A 191 -6.61 8.70 24.70
CA LEU A 191 -7.12 7.49 24.03
C LEU A 191 -6.02 6.72 23.29
N VAL A 192 -5.07 7.42 22.64
CA VAL A 192 -3.92 6.77 22.01
C VAL A 192 -3.03 6.09 23.06
N GLU A 193 -2.74 6.77 24.17
CA GLU A 193 -1.93 6.20 25.26
C GLU A 193 -2.60 4.99 25.93
N ASN A 194 -3.90 5.09 26.21
CA ASN A 194 -4.67 4.08 26.94
C ASN A 194 -5.62 3.28 26.03
N CYS A 195 -5.21 3.03 24.77
CA CYS A 195 -6.03 2.37 23.75
C CYS A 195 -6.74 1.10 24.28
N PRO A 196 -8.09 1.04 24.30
CA PRO A 196 -8.83 -0.15 24.72
C PRO A 196 -8.54 -1.36 23.82
N LYS A 197 -8.56 -2.58 24.39
CA LYS A 197 -8.41 -3.82 23.58
C LYS A 197 -9.62 -3.92 22.64
N GLY A 198 -9.40 -4.09 21.34
CA GLY A 198 -10.45 -4.10 20.32
C GLY A 198 -10.73 -2.72 19.68
N ALA A 199 -10.12 -1.64 20.18
CA ALA A 199 -10.23 -0.29 19.60
C ALA A 199 -9.06 0.07 18.66
N GLU A 200 -8.17 -0.88 18.37
CA GLU A 200 -6.93 -0.65 17.61
C GLU A 200 -7.21 -0.10 16.20
N THR A 201 -8.25 -0.62 15.55
CA THR A 201 -8.72 -0.19 14.23
C THR A 201 -9.33 1.22 14.25
N LEU A 202 -10.04 1.57 15.33
CA LEU A 202 -10.57 2.93 15.54
C LEU A 202 -9.43 3.93 15.71
N VAL A 203 -8.48 3.65 16.62
CA VAL A 203 -7.32 4.52 16.84
C VAL A 203 -6.48 4.67 15.57
N THR A 204 -6.24 3.57 14.84
CA THR A 204 -5.53 3.63 13.55
C THR A 204 -6.24 4.53 12.54
N ARG A 205 -7.58 4.43 12.42
CA ARG A 205 -8.37 5.30 11.54
C ARG A 205 -8.29 6.77 11.96
N CYS A 206 -8.42 7.07 13.25
CA CYS A 206 -8.26 8.42 13.79
C CYS A 206 -6.89 9.01 13.46
N LEU A 207 -5.81 8.23 13.67
CA LEU A 207 -4.44 8.64 13.35
C LEU A 207 -4.27 8.97 11.86
N HIS A 208 -4.81 8.13 10.95
CA HIS A 208 -4.83 8.45 9.53
C HIS A 208 -5.60 9.75 9.25
N SER A 209 -6.83 9.90 9.76
CA SER A 209 -7.67 11.09 9.54
C SER A 209 -6.99 12.41 9.95
N LEU A 210 -6.19 12.39 11.03
CA LEU A 210 -5.42 13.55 11.52
C LEU A 210 -4.15 13.84 10.70
N THR A 211 -3.48 12.82 10.19
CA THR A 211 -2.14 12.90 9.59
C THR A 211 -2.14 12.74 8.06
N ASP A 212 -3.32 12.72 7.45
CA ASP A 212 -3.51 12.55 6.02
C ASP A 212 -2.92 13.72 5.22
N LYS A 213 -3.27 14.94 5.61
CA LYS A 213 -2.96 16.20 4.91
C LYS A 213 -1.98 17.13 5.65
N VAL A 214 -1.60 16.76 6.87
CA VAL A 214 -0.82 17.59 7.81
C VAL A 214 0.19 16.70 8.53
N PRO A 215 1.45 17.13 8.74
CA PRO A 215 2.42 16.35 9.51
C PRO A 215 1.95 16.13 10.96
N PRO A 216 2.30 14.98 11.58
CA PRO A 216 1.93 14.65 12.95
C PRO A 216 2.59 15.59 13.97
N SER A 217 1.88 15.96 15.04
CA SER A 217 2.47 16.72 16.14
C SER A 217 3.46 15.88 16.97
N PRO A 218 4.53 16.45 17.54
CA PRO A 218 5.53 15.70 18.29
C PRO A 218 4.96 14.89 19.48
N GLU A 219 3.94 15.44 20.15
CA GLU A 219 3.27 14.73 21.26
C GLU A 219 2.46 13.52 20.76
N LEU A 220 1.79 13.63 19.60
CA LEU A 220 1.11 12.50 18.97
C LEU A 220 2.10 11.39 18.59
N VAL A 221 3.23 11.75 17.96
CA VAL A 221 4.30 10.79 17.62
C VAL A 221 4.78 10.07 18.88
N LYS A 222 5.01 10.80 19.98
CA LYS A 222 5.43 10.23 21.27
C LYS A 222 4.42 9.22 21.82
N ARG A 223 3.11 9.55 21.88
CA ARG A 223 2.09 8.61 22.39
C ARG A 223 1.97 7.36 21.51
N VAL A 224 2.03 7.50 20.17
CA VAL A 224 1.99 6.35 19.24
C VAL A 224 3.25 5.48 19.36
N ARG A 225 4.44 6.08 19.49
CA ARG A 225 5.70 5.37 19.77
C ARG A 225 5.60 4.57 21.06
N ASP A 226 5.11 5.17 22.13
CA ASP A 226 4.94 4.52 23.43
C ASP A 226 3.95 3.34 23.35
N LEU A 227 2.80 3.53 22.68
CA LEU A 227 1.81 2.46 22.46
C LEU A 227 2.40 1.26 21.70
N TYR A 228 3.13 1.52 20.62
CA TYR A 228 3.76 0.49 19.78
C TYR A 228 4.77 -0.36 20.57
N HIS A 229 5.57 0.27 21.44
CA HIS A 229 6.54 -0.45 22.27
C HIS A 229 5.92 -1.14 23.49
N LYS A 230 4.91 -0.53 24.14
CA LYS A 230 4.29 -1.07 25.37
C LYS A 230 3.31 -2.22 25.12
N ARG A 231 2.57 -2.19 24.00
CA ARG A 231 1.33 -2.98 23.87
C ARG A 231 1.04 -3.59 22.50
N LEU A 232 1.44 -2.94 21.40
CA LEU A 232 1.01 -3.32 20.05
C LEU A 232 2.17 -3.29 19.04
N PRO A 233 2.90 -4.40 18.83
CA PRO A 233 4.04 -4.46 17.90
C PRO A 233 3.66 -4.49 16.40
N ASP A 234 2.40 -4.17 16.07
CA ASP A 234 1.91 -4.02 14.70
C ASP A 234 2.43 -2.71 14.08
N VAL A 235 3.24 -2.85 13.05
CA VAL A 235 3.92 -1.73 12.39
C VAL A 235 2.95 -0.78 11.68
N ARG A 236 1.70 -1.20 11.41
CA ARG A 236 0.67 -0.35 10.78
C ARG A 236 0.37 0.91 11.59
N PHE A 237 0.46 0.84 12.91
CA PHE A 237 0.31 2.02 13.80
C PHE A 237 1.35 3.12 13.57
N LEU A 238 2.54 2.77 13.05
CA LEU A 238 3.58 3.75 12.77
C LEU A 238 3.32 4.49 11.45
N ILE A 239 2.54 3.93 10.51
CA ILE A 239 2.32 4.49 9.17
C ILE A 239 1.79 5.93 9.19
N PRO A 240 0.74 6.26 9.98
CA PRO A 240 0.28 7.64 10.12
C PRO A 240 1.38 8.62 10.56
N VAL A 241 2.24 8.21 11.50
CA VAL A 241 3.22 9.07 12.17
C VAL A 241 4.63 9.01 11.58
N LEU A 242 4.86 8.28 10.48
CA LEU A 242 6.20 8.03 9.90
C LEU A 242 7.05 9.30 9.75
N ASN A 243 6.45 10.40 9.29
CA ASN A 243 7.18 11.63 8.98
C ASN A 243 7.60 12.43 10.22
N GLY A 244 7.17 12.02 11.43
CA GLY A 244 7.63 12.59 12.70
C GLY A 244 8.56 11.66 13.50
N LEU A 245 8.80 10.43 13.04
CA LEU A 245 9.73 9.50 13.70
C LEU A 245 11.18 9.83 13.38
N GLU A 246 12.11 9.41 14.23
CA GLU A 246 13.54 9.53 13.94
C GLU A 246 13.97 8.57 12.83
N LYS A 247 14.96 8.98 12.03
CA LYS A 247 15.61 8.15 11.01
C LYS A 247 15.98 6.74 11.49
N LYS A 248 16.47 6.60 12.72
CA LYS A 248 16.84 5.30 13.32
C LYS A 248 15.61 4.40 13.52
N GLU A 249 14.49 4.96 13.96
CA GLU A 249 13.24 4.24 14.21
C GLU A 249 12.63 3.76 12.89
N VAL A 250 12.60 4.62 11.88
CA VAL A 250 12.09 4.27 10.54
C VAL A 250 12.92 3.13 9.94
N ILE A 251 14.25 3.18 10.04
CA ILE A 251 15.14 2.10 9.57
C ILE A 251 14.89 0.78 10.35
N GLN A 252 14.59 0.84 11.65
CA GLN A 252 14.24 -0.35 12.44
C GLN A 252 12.86 -0.93 12.09
N ALA A 253 11.89 -0.08 11.74
CA ALA A 253 10.55 -0.49 11.31
C ALA A 253 10.51 -0.99 9.85
N LEU A 254 11.41 -0.50 8.99
CA LEU A 254 11.43 -0.78 7.55
C LEU A 254 11.33 -2.28 7.17
N PRO A 255 12.04 -3.23 7.82
CA PRO A 255 11.91 -4.67 7.54
C PRO A 255 10.52 -5.26 7.83
N LYS A 256 9.74 -4.64 8.73
CA LYS A 256 8.33 -5.01 8.98
C LYS A 256 7.43 -4.32 7.94
N LEU A 257 7.66 -3.04 7.65
CA LEU A 257 6.85 -2.26 6.69
C LEU A 257 6.85 -2.90 5.29
N ILE A 258 8.01 -3.33 4.78
CA ILE A 258 8.10 -3.91 3.43
C ILE A 258 7.51 -5.33 3.29
N LYS A 259 7.07 -5.96 4.40
CA LYS A 259 6.35 -7.24 4.39
C LYS A 259 4.83 -7.06 4.31
N LEU A 260 4.33 -5.82 4.39
CA LEU A 260 2.91 -5.52 4.23
C LEU A 260 2.45 -5.71 2.78
N ASN A 261 1.15 -5.59 2.54
CA ASN A 261 0.57 -5.62 1.18
C ASN A 261 1.25 -4.56 0.29
N PRO A 262 1.63 -4.86 -0.97
CA PRO A 262 2.29 -3.92 -1.89
C PRO A 262 1.63 -2.54 -2.01
N ILE A 263 0.30 -2.43 -1.91
CA ILE A 263 -0.43 -1.16 -1.92
C ILE A 263 -0.04 -0.31 -0.70
N VAL A 264 -0.01 -0.93 0.48
CA VAL A 264 0.41 -0.29 1.73
C VAL A 264 1.91 0.04 1.72
N VAL A 265 2.75 -0.79 1.09
CA VAL A 265 4.18 -0.48 0.92
C VAL A 265 4.37 0.74 0.02
N LYS A 266 3.58 0.88 -1.06
CA LYS A 266 3.60 2.08 -1.90
C LYS A 266 3.16 3.32 -1.11
N GLU A 267 2.09 3.24 -0.31
CA GLU A 267 1.65 4.33 0.57
C GLU A 267 2.75 4.77 1.55
N VAL A 268 3.36 3.80 2.24
CA VAL A 268 4.51 4.03 3.15
C VAL A 268 5.65 4.75 2.43
N PHE A 269 5.95 4.36 1.18
CA PHE A 269 7.01 5.00 0.40
C PHE A 269 6.60 6.41 -0.05
N ASN A 270 5.37 6.62 -0.51
CA ASN A 270 4.90 7.95 -0.89
C ASN A 270 4.95 8.93 0.31
N ARG A 271 4.55 8.45 1.50
CA ARG A 271 4.61 9.21 2.75
C ARG A 271 6.06 9.56 3.14
N LEU A 272 6.98 8.58 3.09
CA LEU A 272 8.42 8.77 3.35
C LEU A 272 9.16 9.58 2.27
N LEU A 273 8.70 9.59 1.03
CA LEU A 273 9.30 10.37 -0.06
C LEU A 273 8.68 11.77 -0.20
N GLY A 274 7.66 12.08 0.60
CA GLY A 274 6.95 13.36 0.58
C GLY A 274 5.98 13.54 -0.60
N THR A 275 5.79 12.53 -1.46
CA THR A 275 5.01 12.65 -2.70
C THR A 275 3.49 12.75 -2.48
N GLN A 276 3.00 12.47 -1.27
CA GLN A 276 1.57 12.62 -0.92
C GLN A 276 1.12 14.09 -0.78
N HIS A 277 2.03 15.02 -0.47
CA HIS A 277 1.67 16.41 -0.17
C HIS A 277 1.98 17.29 -1.38
N GLY A 278 0.93 17.63 -2.15
CA GLY A 278 1.04 18.55 -3.27
C GLY A 278 1.61 19.91 -2.83
N GLU A 279 2.56 20.40 -3.62
CA GLU A 279 3.13 21.76 -3.68
C GLU A 279 3.19 22.59 -2.37
N GLY A 280 4.40 22.71 -1.82
CA GLY A 280 4.78 23.87 -0.99
C GLY A 280 5.38 23.51 0.37
N ASN A 281 4.76 22.59 1.11
CA ASN A 281 5.24 22.18 2.43
C ASN A 281 5.88 20.79 2.36
N SER A 282 7.18 20.76 2.03
CA SER A 282 8.05 19.60 2.29
C SER A 282 8.16 19.36 3.80
N ALA A 283 7.17 18.68 4.37
CA ALA A 283 7.27 18.12 5.71
C ALA A 283 8.57 17.30 5.78
N LEU A 284 9.43 17.63 6.75
CA LEU A 284 10.79 17.10 6.87
C LEU A 284 10.78 15.58 7.01
N SER A 285 10.87 14.86 5.88
CA SER A 285 10.93 13.40 5.93
C SER A 285 12.21 12.96 6.66
N PRO A 286 12.12 11.97 7.55
CA PRO A 286 13.28 11.43 8.26
C PRO A 286 14.26 10.66 7.36
N LEU A 287 13.90 10.41 6.09
CA LEU A 287 14.76 9.77 5.09
C LEU A 287 14.66 10.52 3.76
N ASN A 288 15.81 10.86 3.17
CA ASN A 288 15.82 11.25 1.75
C ASN A 288 15.73 9.99 0.85
N PRO A 289 15.41 10.14 -0.45
CA PRO A 289 15.19 8.99 -1.33
C PRO A 289 16.40 8.05 -1.45
N GLY A 290 17.61 8.62 -1.50
CA GLY A 290 18.85 7.85 -1.54
C GLY A 290 19.07 7.04 -0.26
N GLU A 291 18.82 7.65 0.90
CA GLU A 291 18.90 7.00 2.19
C GLU A 291 17.88 5.87 2.36
N LEU A 292 16.65 6.01 1.86
CA LEU A 292 15.67 4.93 1.84
C LEU A 292 16.19 3.74 1.02
N LEU A 293 16.71 3.99 -0.19
CA LEU A 293 17.24 2.94 -1.05
C LEU A 293 18.48 2.26 -0.46
N ILE A 294 19.36 3.02 0.22
CA ILE A 294 20.50 2.47 0.97
C ILE A 294 20.02 1.65 2.18
N ALA A 295 19.03 2.15 2.93
CA ALA A 295 18.46 1.44 4.06
C ALA A 295 17.89 0.07 3.63
N LEU A 296 17.20 -0.01 2.50
CA LEU A 296 16.72 -1.27 1.92
C LEU A 296 17.86 -2.25 1.61
N HIS A 297 19.00 -1.77 1.09
CA HIS A 297 20.18 -2.61 0.82
C HIS A 297 20.89 -3.11 2.07
N ASN A 298 20.74 -2.38 3.18
CA ASN A 298 21.34 -2.68 4.48
C ASN A 298 20.41 -3.52 5.38
N ILE A 299 19.22 -3.94 4.89
CA ILE A 299 18.35 -4.86 5.63
C ILE A 299 19.01 -6.24 5.71
N ASP A 300 19.19 -6.71 6.93
CA ASP A 300 19.65 -8.06 7.24
C ASP A 300 18.69 -9.12 6.67
N SER A 301 19.26 -10.08 5.92
CA SER A 301 18.52 -11.20 5.32
C SER A 301 17.88 -12.15 6.34
N VAL A 302 18.30 -12.10 7.61
CA VAL A 302 17.61 -12.81 8.72
C VAL A 302 16.29 -12.13 9.08
N LYS A 303 16.22 -10.80 8.96
CA LYS A 303 15.03 -10.01 9.35
C LYS A 303 14.00 -9.93 8.25
N CYS A 304 14.41 -9.87 6.98
CA CYS A 304 13.50 -9.82 5.84
C CYS A 304 14.01 -10.67 4.67
N ASP A 305 13.09 -11.33 3.97
CA ASP A 305 13.45 -12.17 2.84
C ASP A 305 13.87 -11.31 1.63
N MET A 306 14.77 -11.88 0.82
CA MET A 306 15.34 -11.17 -0.32
C MET A 306 14.30 -10.81 -1.40
N LYS A 307 13.17 -11.52 -1.50
CA LYS A 307 12.13 -11.20 -2.50
C LYS A 307 11.38 -9.93 -2.09
N SER A 308 11.05 -9.77 -0.80
CA SER A 308 10.42 -8.56 -0.25
C SER A 308 11.33 -7.33 -0.40
N ILE A 309 12.63 -7.47 -0.10
CA ILE A 309 13.61 -6.38 -0.32
C ILE A 309 13.71 -6.03 -1.82
N ILE A 310 13.78 -7.03 -2.72
CA ILE A 310 13.79 -6.78 -4.17
C ILE A 310 12.52 -6.08 -4.66
N LYS A 311 11.33 -6.48 -4.16
CA LYS A 311 10.05 -5.82 -4.49
C LYS A 311 10.07 -4.35 -4.04
N ALA A 312 10.48 -4.08 -2.81
CA ALA A 312 10.62 -2.73 -2.27
C ALA A 312 11.59 -1.89 -3.12
N THR A 313 12.79 -2.39 -3.41
CA THR A 313 13.75 -1.71 -4.30
C THR A 313 13.17 -1.42 -5.69
N ASN A 314 12.38 -2.35 -6.26
CA ASN A 314 11.73 -2.11 -7.55
C ASN A 314 10.66 -0.99 -7.48
N LEU A 315 9.95 -0.83 -6.35
CA LEU A 315 9.02 0.30 -6.16
C LEU A 315 9.76 1.64 -6.14
N CYS A 316 10.93 1.73 -5.50
CA CYS A 316 11.78 2.92 -5.60
C CYS A 316 12.12 3.26 -7.06
N PHE A 317 12.56 2.27 -7.84
CA PHE A 317 12.89 2.48 -9.26
C PHE A 317 11.67 2.77 -10.17
N ALA A 318 10.44 2.56 -9.71
CA ALA A 318 9.24 2.97 -10.44
C ALA A 318 9.02 4.50 -10.39
N GLU A 319 9.38 5.14 -9.27
CA GLU A 319 9.21 6.58 -9.03
C GLU A 319 10.34 7.40 -9.70
N ARG A 320 10.31 7.43 -11.03
CA ARG A 320 11.38 8.04 -11.88
C ARG A 320 11.65 9.51 -11.61
N ASN A 321 10.64 10.25 -11.14
CA ASN A 321 10.75 11.67 -10.80
C ASN A 321 11.56 11.89 -9.52
N VAL A 322 11.64 10.88 -8.66
CA VAL A 322 12.34 10.92 -7.37
C VAL A 322 13.75 10.30 -7.49
N TYR A 323 13.86 9.15 -8.16
CA TYR A 323 15.12 8.40 -8.31
C TYR A 323 15.86 8.77 -9.60
N THR A 324 16.33 10.02 -9.66
CA THR A 324 17.10 10.55 -10.80
C THR A 324 18.50 9.93 -10.92
N SER A 325 19.17 10.18 -12.05
CA SER A 325 20.55 9.73 -12.26
C SER A 325 21.55 10.24 -11.22
N GLU A 326 21.30 11.42 -10.64
CA GLU A 326 22.15 12.01 -9.60
C GLU A 326 21.96 11.30 -8.25
N VAL A 327 20.70 11.12 -7.83
CA VAL A 327 20.35 10.36 -6.60
C VAL A 327 20.91 8.94 -6.68
N LEU A 328 20.73 8.27 -7.81
CA LEU A 328 21.24 6.91 -8.02
C LEU A 328 22.78 6.86 -8.06
N ALA A 329 23.47 7.89 -8.57
CA ALA A 329 24.92 7.97 -8.53
C ALA A 329 25.45 8.05 -7.09
N VAL A 330 24.84 8.90 -6.24
CA VAL A 330 25.18 9.00 -4.81
C VAL A 330 24.93 7.67 -4.08
N VAL A 331 23.78 7.03 -4.33
CA VAL A 331 23.45 5.71 -3.76
C VAL A 331 24.49 4.66 -4.15
N MET A 332 24.83 4.55 -5.44
CA MET A 332 25.81 3.57 -5.91
C MET A 332 27.22 3.83 -5.35
N GLN A 333 27.62 5.09 -5.22
CA GLN A 333 28.88 5.48 -4.57
C GLN A 333 28.92 4.99 -3.11
N GLN A 334 27.89 5.33 -2.33
CA GLN A 334 27.84 5.02 -0.91
C GLN A 334 27.73 3.51 -0.65
N LEU A 335 26.97 2.76 -1.47
CA LEU A 335 26.89 1.29 -1.37
C LEU A 335 28.21 0.59 -1.73
N MET A 336 28.98 1.12 -2.69
CA MET A 336 30.32 0.62 -3.04
C MET A 336 31.32 0.82 -1.90
N GLU A 337 31.20 1.91 -1.14
CA GLU A 337 32.14 2.26 -0.06
C GLU A 337 31.97 1.39 1.19
N GLN A 338 30.83 0.73 1.36
CA GLN A 338 30.57 -0.18 2.49
C GLN A 338 31.50 -1.41 2.54
N SER A 339 31.61 -2.00 3.74
CA SER A 339 32.32 -3.25 4.02
C SER A 339 31.60 -3.98 5.16
N PRO A 340 31.02 -5.18 4.95
CA PRO A 340 30.97 -5.95 3.70
C PRO A 340 30.17 -5.26 2.59
N LEU A 341 30.33 -5.72 1.34
CA LEU A 341 29.57 -5.21 0.19
C LEU A 341 28.09 -5.69 0.24
N PRO A 342 27.10 -4.80 0.07
CA PRO A 342 25.69 -5.17 0.04
C PRO A 342 25.35 -6.16 -1.08
N MET A 343 24.60 -7.22 -0.77
CA MET A 343 24.31 -8.30 -1.71
C MET A 343 23.56 -7.83 -2.97
N LEU A 344 22.74 -6.78 -2.85
CA LEU A 344 21.95 -6.21 -3.95
C LEU A 344 22.67 -5.08 -4.73
N LEU A 345 23.88 -4.66 -4.34
CA LEU A 345 24.62 -3.56 -4.97
C LEU A 345 24.63 -3.66 -6.50
N MET A 346 25.06 -4.80 -7.05
CA MET A 346 25.16 -4.97 -8.50
C MET A 346 23.80 -5.05 -9.21
N ARG A 347 22.71 -5.43 -8.51
CA ARG A 347 21.36 -5.33 -9.07
C ARG A 347 21.01 -3.85 -9.29
N THR A 348 21.23 -3.03 -8.27
CA THR A 348 21.04 -1.57 -8.34
C THR A 348 21.93 -0.93 -9.40
N VAL A 349 23.21 -1.28 -9.50
CA VAL A 349 24.10 -0.77 -10.55
C VAL A 349 23.59 -1.10 -11.96
N ILE A 350 23.19 -2.35 -12.20
CA ILE A 350 22.64 -2.76 -13.51
C ILE A 350 21.30 -2.08 -13.81
N GLN A 351 20.43 -1.93 -12.81
CA GLN A 351 19.11 -1.31 -12.96
C GLN A 351 19.22 0.19 -13.22
N SER A 352 20.03 0.91 -12.44
CA SER A 352 20.36 2.32 -12.67
C SER A 352 20.96 2.57 -14.06
N LEU A 353 21.83 1.68 -14.54
CA LEU A 353 22.42 1.83 -15.88
C LEU A 353 21.42 1.55 -17.01
N THR A 354 20.50 0.60 -16.81
CA THR A 354 19.43 0.29 -17.76
C THR A 354 18.44 1.47 -17.87
N MET A 355 18.20 2.15 -16.75
CA MET A 355 17.33 3.32 -16.66
C MET A 355 18.01 4.60 -17.18
N TYR A 356 19.31 4.76 -16.91
CA TYR A 356 20.10 5.94 -17.27
C TYR A 356 21.45 5.54 -17.90
N PRO A 357 21.48 5.23 -19.22
CA PRO A 357 22.71 4.80 -19.92
C PRO A 357 23.88 5.79 -19.83
N ARG A 358 23.59 7.08 -19.63
CA ARG A 358 24.60 8.14 -19.42
C ARG A 358 25.50 7.89 -18.20
N LEU A 359 25.08 7.08 -17.24
CA LEU A 359 25.90 6.67 -16.09
C LEU A 359 27.01 5.67 -16.44
N GLY A 360 27.12 5.20 -17.69
CA GLY A 360 28.11 4.20 -18.11
C GLY A 360 29.55 4.46 -17.64
N GLY A 361 30.08 5.66 -17.90
CA GLY A 361 31.44 6.03 -17.45
C GLY A 361 31.61 6.03 -15.93
N PHE A 362 30.58 6.46 -15.18
CA PHE A 362 30.57 6.40 -13.72
C PHE A 362 30.53 4.96 -13.20
N VAL A 363 29.73 4.09 -13.85
CA VAL A 363 29.68 2.66 -13.54
C VAL A 363 31.02 1.97 -13.81
N MET A 364 31.76 2.34 -14.86
CA MET A 364 33.13 1.81 -15.09
C MET A 364 34.10 2.14 -13.95
N ASN A 365 33.99 3.35 -13.38
CA ASN A 365 34.77 3.74 -12.21
C ASN A 365 34.37 2.93 -10.96
N ILE A 366 33.08 2.65 -10.77
CA ILE A 366 32.60 1.76 -9.70
C ILE A 366 33.17 0.35 -9.89
N LEU A 367 33.05 -0.23 -11.08
CA LEU A 367 33.54 -1.58 -11.36
C LEU A 367 35.06 -1.68 -11.12
N SER A 368 35.85 -0.70 -11.57
CA SER A 368 37.30 -0.65 -11.30
C SER A 368 37.61 -0.60 -9.79
N ARG A 369 36.88 0.20 -9.01
CA ARG A 369 37.03 0.25 -7.54
C ARG A 369 36.60 -1.04 -6.84
N LEU A 370 35.60 -1.76 -7.39
CA LEU A 370 35.16 -3.06 -6.87
C LEU A 370 36.23 -4.16 -7.05
N ILE A 371 37.09 -4.06 -8.07
CA ILE A 371 38.28 -4.92 -8.23
C ILE A 371 39.25 -4.69 -7.06
N MET A 372 39.53 -3.44 -6.70
CA MET A 372 40.39 -3.10 -5.55
C MET A 372 39.83 -3.65 -4.23
N LYS A 373 38.50 -3.72 -4.09
CA LYS A 373 37.79 -4.35 -2.95
C LYS A 373 37.66 -5.88 -3.04
N GLN A 374 38.28 -6.53 -4.03
CA GLN A 374 38.27 -7.98 -4.22
C GLN A 374 36.85 -8.55 -4.33
N VAL A 375 36.00 -7.94 -5.18
CA VAL A 375 34.57 -8.28 -5.38
C VAL A 375 34.28 -9.78 -5.55
N TRP A 376 35.21 -10.56 -6.08
CA TRP A 376 35.11 -12.03 -6.20
C TRP A 376 34.94 -12.77 -4.87
N LYS A 377 35.29 -12.17 -3.73
CA LYS A 377 35.01 -12.71 -2.38
C LYS A 377 33.51 -12.75 -2.03
N TYR A 378 32.67 -12.05 -2.78
CA TYR A 378 31.23 -11.93 -2.52
C TYR A 378 30.43 -12.58 -3.67
N PRO A 379 30.06 -13.87 -3.61
CA PRO A 379 29.63 -14.64 -4.80
C PRO A 379 28.47 -14.02 -5.59
N LYS A 380 27.48 -13.42 -4.90
CA LYS A 380 26.33 -12.76 -5.53
C LYS A 380 26.67 -11.41 -6.16
N VAL A 381 27.54 -10.63 -5.52
CA VAL A 381 28.04 -9.36 -6.05
C VAL A 381 28.94 -9.64 -7.26
N TRP A 382 29.79 -10.68 -7.19
CA TRP A 382 30.63 -11.14 -8.29
C TRP A 382 29.83 -11.61 -9.52
N GLU A 383 28.75 -12.37 -9.31
CA GLU A 383 27.83 -12.75 -10.38
C GLU A 383 27.20 -11.53 -11.08
N GLY A 384 26.82 -10.51 -10.30
CA GLY A 384 26.33 -9.23 -10.82
C GLY A 384 27.42 -8.40 -11.52
N PHE A 385 28.66 -8.41 -11.03
CA PHE A 385 29.81 -7.75 -11.65
C PHE A 385 30.03 -8.26 -13.07
N ILE A 386 30.11 -9.59 -13.24
CA ILE A 386 30.29 -10.21 -14.56
C ILE A 386 29.14 -9.85 -15.51
N LYS A 387 27.88 -9.93 -15.04
CA LYS A 387 26.70 -9.55 -15.84
C LYS A 387 26.70 -8.07 -16.24
N CYS A 388 27.20 -7.18 -15.38
CA CYS A 388 27.35 -5.76 -15.70
C CYS A 388 28.42 -5.54 -16.78
N CYS A 389 29.60 -6.17 -16.63
CA CYS A 389 30.65 -6.14 -17.65
C CYS A 389 30.18 -6.72 -19.00
N GLN A 390 29.40 -7.82 -18.99
CA GLN A 390 28.83 -8.43 -20.19
C GLN A 390 27.85 -7.50 -20.92
N ARG A 391 27.03 -6.73 -20.19
CA ARG A 391 26.06 -5.78 -20.77
C ARG A 391 26.68 -4.46 -21.25
N THR A 392 27.92 -4.20 -20.90
CA THR A 392 28.60 -2.92 -21.16
C THR A 392 29.84 -3.07 -22.05
N LYS A 393 29.92 -4.16 -22.81
CA LYS A 393 30.89 -4.29 -23.92
C LYS A 393 30.66 -3.14 -24.93
N PRO A 394 31.70 -2.52 -25.49
CA PRO A 394 33.13 -2.77 -25.27
C PRO A 394 33.73 -1.98 -24.09
N GLN A 395 32.99 -1.04 -23.48
CA GLN A 395 33.51 -0.14 -22.43
C GLN A 395 34.10 -0.89 -21.22
N SER A 396 33.51 -2.03 -20.86
CA SER A 396 33.97 -2.90 -19.76
C SER A 396 35.30 -3.60 -20.00
N PHE A 397 35.81 -3.65 -21.23
CA PHE A 397 37.04 -4.39 -21.56
C PHE A 397 38.27 -3.88 -20.78
N GLN A 398 38.40 -2.56 -20.62
CA GLN A 398 39.48 -1.97 -19.83
C GLN A 398 39.37 -2.27 -18.33
N VAL A 399 38.17 -2.59 -17.83
CA VAL A 399 37.95 -3.00 -16.44
C VAL A 399 38.25 -4.48 -16.25
N ILE A 400 37.86 -5.33 -17.22
CA ILE A 400 38.14 -6.77 -17.17
C ILE A 400 39.65 -7.05 -17.18
N LEU A 401 40.44 -6.27 -17.94
CA LEU A 401 41.91 -6.40 -17.99
C LEU A 401 42.61 -6.02 -16.67
N GLN A 402 41.93 -5.35 -15.72
CA GLN A 402 42.47 -5.06 -14.39
C GLN A 402 42.30 -6.22 -13.39
N LEU A 403 41.57 -7.28 -13.76
CA LEU A 403 41.39 -8.46 -12.91
C LEU A 403 42.70 -9.26 -12.81
N PRO A 404 43.02 -9.84 -11.63
CA PRO A 404 44.15 -10.74 -11.53
C PRO A 404 43.89 -12.03 -12.35
N PRO A 405 44.96 -12.74 -12.81
CA PRO A 405 44.85 -13.83 -13.78
C PRO A 405 43.83 -14.92 -13.42
N GLN A 406 43.79 -15.36 -12.16
CA GLN A 406 42.85 -16.39 -11.68
C GLN A 406 41.39 -15.95 -11.83
N GLN A 407 41.09 -14.69 -11.52
CA GLN A 407 39.74 -14.14 -11.58
C GLN A 407 39.32 -13.89 -13.02
N LEU A 408 40.26 -13.50 -13.90
CA LEU A 408 40.00 -13.38 -15.34
C LEU A 408 39.61 -14.74 -15.95
N GLY A 409 40.31 -15.82 -15.60
CA GLY A 409 39.90 -17.19 -15.96
C GLY A 409 38.47 -17.49 -15.51
N ALA A 410 38.15 -17.24 -14.24
CA ALA A 410 36.81 -17.44 -13.68
C ALA A 410 35.70 -16.55 -14.31
N VAL A 411 36.05 -15.46 -15.01
CA VAL A 411 35.09 -14.71 -15.86
C VAL A 411 34.79 -15.49 -17.13
N PHE A 412 35.81 -16.06 -17.79
CA PHE A 412 35.62 -16.85 -19.01
C PHE A 412 34.92 -18.18 -18.77
N ASP A 413 35.15 -18.83 -17.61
CA ASP A 413 34.41 -20.04 -17.22
C ASP A 413 32.90 -19.81 -17.14
N LYS A 414 32.48 -18.59 -16.74
CA LYS A 414 31.07 -18.19 -16.62
C LYS A 414 30.50 -17.56 -17.89
N CYS A 415 31.35 -16.87 -18.65
CA CYS A 415 30.97 -16.10 -19.84
C CYS A 415 32.06 -16.26 -20.93
N PRO A 416 32.15 -17.42 -21.60
CA PRO A 416 33.20 -17.68 -22.60
C PRO A 416 33.11 -16.72 -23.80
N GLU A 417 31.90 -16.23 -24.11
CA GLU A 417 31.61 -15.17 -25.09
C GLU A 417 32.25 -13.79 -24.79
N LEU A 418 32.88 -13.58 -23.64
CA LEU A 418 33.70 -12.39 -23.37
C LEU A 418 35.13 -12.52 -23.90
N ARG A 419 35.60 -13.74 -24.16
CA ARG A 419 37.01 -14.04 -24.48
C ARG A 419 37.44 -13.47 -25.83
N GLU A 420 36.78 -13.88 -26.91
CA GLU A 420 37.14 -13.46 -28.27
C GLU A 420 37.01 -11.94 -28.48
N PRO A 421 35.93 -11.26 -28.04
CA PRO A 421 35.84 -9.80 -28.16
C PRO A 421 36.92 -9.05 -27.36
N LEU A 422 37.33 -9.58 -26.20
CA LEU A 422 38.39 -8.98 -25.40
C LEU A 422 39.78 -9.20 -26.02
N LEU A 423 40.04 -10.37 -26.59
CA LEU A 423 41.26 -10.66 -27.34
C LEU A 423 41.36 -9.78 -28.60
N ALA A 424 40.27 -9.60 -29.33
CA ALA A 424 40.21 -8.68 -30.48
C ALA A 424 40.49 -7.22 -30.06
N HIS A 425 39.94 -6.77 -28.92
CA HIS A 425 40.20 -5.45 -28.36
C HIS A 425 41.68 -5.27 -27.98
N VAL A 426 42.30 -6.24 -27.30
CA VAL A 426 43.74 -6.21 -26.99
C VAL A 426 44.61 -6.19 -28.26
N ARG A 427 44.25 -6.98 -29.28
CA ARG A 427 44.94 -6.97 -30.58
C ARG A 427 44.84 -5.63 -31.33
N SER A 428 43.80 -4.82 -31.07
CA SER A 428 43.68 -3.46 -31.62
C SER A 428 44.55 -2.40 -30.92
N PHE A 429 45.18 -2.73 -29.80
CA PHE A 429 46.06 -1.79 -29.09
C PHE A 429 47.37 -1.55 -29.84
N THR A 430 47.99 -0.40 -29.59
CA THR A 430 49.35 -0.13 -30.06
C THR A 430 50.36 -1.10 -29.42
N PRO A 431 51.51 -1.41 -30.08
CA PRO A 431 52.51 -2.32 -29.52
C PRO A 431 53.00 -1.92 -28.13
N HIS A 432 53.08 -0.61 -27.84
CA HIS A 432 53.46 -0.09 -26.53
C HIS A 432 52.41 -0.39 -25.44
N GLN A 433 51.12 -0.34 -25.77
CA GLN A 433 50.03 -0.70 -24.86
C GLN A 433 49.95 -2.23 -24.64
N GLN A 434 50.19 -3.03 -25.67
CA GLN A 434 50.26 -4.49 -25.55
C GLN A 434 51.37 -4.92 -24.59
N ALA A 435 52.54 -4.27 -24.64
CA ALA A 435 53.66 -4.53 -23.72
C ALA A 435 53.37 -4.23 -22.23
N HIS A 436 52.31 -3.49 -21.91
CA HIS A 436 51.88 -3.23 -20.52
C HIS A 436 50.90 -4.29 -19.99
N ILE A 437 50.45 -5.24 -20.82
CA ILE A 437 49.58 -6.33 -20.39
C ILE A 437 50.46 -7.47 -19.86
N PRO A 438 50.27 -7.95 -18.62
CA PRO A 438 51.03 -9.07 -18.08
C PRO A 438 50.93 -10.32 -18.97
N ASN A 439 52.06 -10.99 -19.22
CA ASN A 439 52.10 -12.22 -20.03
C ASN A 439 51.13 -13.30 -19.54
N SER A 440 50.90 -13.40 -18.22
CA SER A 440 49.91 -14.32 -17.63
C SER A 440 48.46 -14.00 -18.01
N ILE A 441 48.13 -12.73 -18.28
CA ILE A 441 46.83 -12.32 -18.83
C ILE A 441 46.76 -12.66 -20.31
N MET A 442 47.82 -12.43 -21.09
CA MET A 442 47.89 -12.82 -22.51
C MET A 442 47.72 -14.33 -22.68
N THR A 443 48.43 -15.18 -21.91
CA THR A 443 48.23 -16.63 -21.91
C THR A 443 46.76 -17.00 -21.59
N ILE A 444 46.14 -16.33 -20.61
CA ILE A 444 44.73 -16.56 -20.25
C ILE A 444 43.74 -16.00 -21.29
N LEU A 445 44.15 -15.14 -22.23
CA LEU A 445 43.36 -14.69 -23.39
C LEU A 445 43.57 -15.58 -24.63
N GLU A 446 44.77 -16.13 -24.82
CA GLU A 446 45.17 -16.92 -25.99
C GLU A 446 44.93 -18.43 -25.84
N ALA A 447 44.84 -18.94 -24.60
CA ALA A 447 44.45 -20.33 -24.29
C ALA A 447 43.00 -20.67 -24.75
N THR A 448 42.82 -20.91 -26.05
CA THR A 448 41.61 -21.49 -26.63
C THR A 448 41.16 -22.70 -25.81
N GLY A 449 39.84 -22.87 -25.63
CA GLY A 449 39.22 -23.75 -24.64
C GLY A 449 39.39 -25.26 -24.86
N LYS A 450 40.65 -25.73 -24.88
CA LYS A 450 41.07 -27.12 -24.89
C LYS A 450 42.30 -27.28 -23.99
N GLN A 451 42.07 -27.59 -22.72
CA GLN A 451 43.01 -28.44 -22.00
C GLN A 451 42.67 -29.89 -22.35
N GLU A 452 43.39 -30.45 -23.33
CA GLU A 452 43.76 -31.86 -23.21
C GLU A 452 44.85 -31.96 -22.11
N PRO A 453 44.82 -33.00 -21.26
CA PRO A 453 45.83 -33.14 -20.22
C PRO A 453 47.20 -33.41 -20.84
N GLU A 454 48.23 -32.73 -20.35
CA GLU A 454 49.62 -32.90 -20.81
C GLU A 454 50.06 -34.36 -20.73
N ALA A 455 50.28 -34.98 -21.89
CA ALA A 455 51.10 -36.16 -21.99
C ALA A 455 52.56 -35.74 -21.77
N LYS A 456 53.19 -36.23 -20.71
CA LYS A 456 54.62 -36.03 -20.47
C LYS A 456 55.43 -36.59 -21.63
N GLU A 457 56.33 -35.78 -22.18
CA GLU A 457 57.41 -36.28 -23.04
C GLU A 457 58.29 -37.27 -22.27
N VAL A 458 58.60 -38.42 -22.88
CA VAL A 458 59.67 -39.32 -22.44
C VAL A 458 60.48 -39.71 -23.67
N SER A 459 61.79 -39.46 -23.60
CA SER A 459 62.77 -39.81 -24.64
C SER A 459 62.87 -41.33 -24.86
N ALA A 460 63.17 -41.76 -26.08
CA ALA A 460 63.09 -43.16 -26.49
C ALA A 460 64.42 -43.93 -26.46
N GLY A 461 64.35 -45.18 -25.97
CA GLY A 461 65.18 -46.31 -26.43
C GLY A 461 66.29 -46.81 -25.48
N PRO A 462 66.72 -48.09 -25.61
CA PRO A 462 65.90 -49.26 -25.99
C PRO A 462 66.21 -50.58 -25.24
N LEU A 463 65.15 -51.40 -25.06
CA LEU A 463 65.09 -52.88 -25.06
C LEU A 463 66.02 -53.75 -24.17
N GLU A 464 65.41 -54.63 -23.36
CA GLU A 464 65.79 -56.05 -23.19
C GLU A 464 64.58 -56.87 -22.68
N GLU A 465 64.66 -58.21 -22.68
CA GLU A 465 63.53 -59.14 -22.84
C GLU A 465 63.01 -59.85 -21.56
N ASP A 466 61.77 -60.37 -21.68
CA ASP A 466 61.31 -61.72 -21.28
C ASP A 466 60.37 -62.01 -20.07
N ASP A 467 59.50 -63.00 -20.33
CA ASP A 467 58.68 -63.93 -19.51
C ASP A 467 57.53 -63.53 -18.51
N LEU A 468 56.32 -63.98 -18.91
CA LEU A 468 55.25 -64.72 -18.17
C LEU A 468 54.16 -64.08 -17.25
N GLU A 469 53.00 -64.73 -17.36
CA GLU A 469 51.62 -64.49 -16.86
C GLU A 469 51.28 -65.13 -15.47
N PRO A 470 50.03 -65.09 -14.92
CA PRO A 470 48.97 -64.06 -14.86
C PRO A 470 48.31 -63.91 -13.44
N LEU A 471 47.10 -63.29 -13.37
CA LEU A 471 46.12 -63.19 -12.23
C LEU A 471 46.30 -61.97 -11.29
N ALA A 472 45.26 -61.25 -10.81
CA ALA A 472 43.81 -61.31 -11.06
C ALA A 472 43.04 -60.01 -10.65
N LEU A 473 41.92 -59.74 -11.34
CA LEU A 473 40.72 -58.96 -10.98
C LEU A 473 40.81 -57.57 -10.29
N ALA A 474 40.40 -56.53 -11.05
CA ALA A 474 39.46 -55.48 -10.60
C ALA A 474 38.67 -54.93 -11.82
N PRO A 475 37.40 -54.50 -11.70
CA PRO A 475 36.50 -54.33 -12.85
C PRO A 475 36.58 -52.95 -13.56
N ALA A 476 36.19 -52.97 -14.84
CA ALA A 476 36.07 -51.81 -15.73
C ALA A 476 34.87 -50.88 -15.38
N PRO A 477 34.87 -49.61 -15.83
CA PRO A 477 33.89 -48.61 -15.38
C PRO A 477 32.51 -48.73 -16.05
N ALA A 478 31.47 -48.35 -15.30
CA ALA A 478 30.07 -48.36 -15.77
C ALA A 478 29.79 -47.24 -16.81
N PRO A 479 28.86 -47.46 -17.77
CA PRO A 479 28.55 -46.50 -18.83
C PRO A 479 27.68 -45.32 -18.35
N ARG A 480 27.83 -44.17 -19.01
CA ARG A 480 26.99 -42.98 -18.82
C ARG A 480 25.56 -43.23 -19.33
N PRO A 481 24.50 -42.79 -18.61
CA PRO A 481 23.14 -42.80 -19.13
C PRO A 481 22.94 -41.67 -20.17
N PRO A 482 22.01 -41.82 -21.14
CA PRO A 482 21.81 -40.86 -22.22
C PRO A 482 21.07 -39.59 -21.75
N GLN A 483 21.51 -38.44 -22.25
CA GLN A 483 20.83 -37.16 -22.05
C GLN A 483 19.61 -37.05 -22.99
N ASP A 484 18.40 -37.36 -22.51
CA ASP A 484 17.18 -36.68 -23.04
C ASP A 484 15.92 -36.71 -22.15
N LEU A 485 16.04 -37.08 -20.87
CA LEU A 485 14.86 -37.19 -19.98
C LEU A 485 14.21 -35.84 -19.61
N ILE A 486 14.95 -34.74 -19.77
CA ILE A 486 14.51 -33.37 -19.43
C ILE A 486 13.64 -32.80 -20.55
N GLY A 487 14.02 -33.02 -21.82
CA GLY A 487 13.23 -32.61 -22.97
C GLY A 487 11.86 -33.29 -23.00
N LEU A 488 11.83 -34.60 -22.71
CA LEU A 488 10.60 -35.38 -22.66
C LEU A 488 9.64 -34.89 -21.56
N ARG A 489 10.14 -34.59 -20.35
CA ARG A 489 9.31 -34.02 -19.26
C ARG A 489 8.75 -32.64 -19.62
N LEU A 490 9.56 -31.76 -20.22
CA LEU A 490 9.12 -30.42 -20.62
C LEU A 490 8.06 -30.46 -21.73
N ALA A 491 8.13 -31.44 -22.63
CA ALA A 491 7.10 -31.70 -23.63
C ALA A 491 5.80 -32.22 -22.99
N GLN A 492 5.89 -33.14 -22.02
CA GLN A 492 4.75 -33.66 -21.27
C GLN A 492 4.03 -32.57 -20.46
N GLU A 493 4.77 -31.69 -19.79
CA GLU A 493 4.21 -30.58 -19.02
C GLU A 493 3.48 -29.57 -19.92
N LYS A 494 4.05 -29.25 -21.10
CA LYS A 494 3.37 -28.40 -22.11
C LYS A 494 2.10 -29.04 -22.68
N ALA A 495 2.09 -30.35 -22.88
CA ALA A 495 0.91 -31.07 -23.36
C ALA A 495 -0.23 -31.02 -22.34
N LEU A 496 0.07 -31.32 -21.07
CA LEU A 496 -0.90 -31.30 -19.96
C LEU A 496 -1.48 -29.88 -19.76
N LYS A 497 -0.65 -28.84 -19.87
CA LYS A 497 -1.09 -27.45 -19.70
C LYS A 497 -2.05 -26.99 -20.81
N ARG A 498 -1.85 -27.47 -22.05
CA ARG A 498 -2.79 -27.23 -23.16
C ARG A 498 -4.15 -27.90 -22.94
N GLN A 499 -4.16 -29.15 -22.45
CA GLN A 499 -5.42 -29.85 -22.15
C GLN A 499 -6.23 -29.13 -21.06
N LEU A 500 -5.56 -28.60 -20.03
CA LEU A 500 -6.21 -27.81 -18.97
C LEU A 500 -6.77 -26.47 -19.47
N GLU A 501 -6.10 -25.78 -20.40
CA GLU A 501 -6.63 -24.58 -21.05
C GLU A 501 -7.82 -24.87 -21.98
N GLU A 502 -7.85 -26.06 -22.59
CA GLU A 502 -8.93 -26.49 -23.49
C GLU A 502 -10.19 -26.92 -22.70
N GLU A 503 -10.05 -27.63 -21.57
CA GLU A 503 -11.17 -27.91 -20.64
C GLU A 503 -11.76 -26.64 -20.02
N GLN A 504 -10.94 -25.63 -19.67
CA GLN A 504 -11.44 -24.39 -19.09
C GLN A 504 -12.24 -23.52 -20.08
N LYS A 505 -12.06 -23.73 -21.40
CA LYS A 505 -12.84 -23.03 -22.44
C LYS A 505 -14.20 -23.66 -22.73
N LEU A 506 -14.50 -24.85 -22.22
CA LEU A 506 -15.68 -25.64 -22.60
C LEU A 506 -16.82 -25.68 -21.56
N LYS A 507 -16.77 -24.86 -20.50
CA LYS A 507 -17.89 -24.70 -19.55
C LYS A 507 -18.73 -23.45 -19.87
N PRO A 508 -19.98 -23.59 -20.33
CA PRO A 508 -20.89 -22.46 -20.46
C PRO A 508 -21.41 -22.01 -19.08
N GLY A 509 -21.59 -20.70 -18.90
CA GLY A 509 -22.19 -20.14 -17.69
C GLY A 509 -23.69 -20.44 -17.58
N GLY A 510 -24.19 -20.61 -16.36
CA GLY A 510 -25.59 -20.88 -16.06
C GLY A 510 -26.02 -20.25 -14.73
N VAL A 511 -27.17 -19.58 -14.75
CA VAL A 511 -27.72 -18.76 -13.66
C VAL A 511 -28.60 -19.62 -12.72
N GLY A 512 -28.62 -19.28 -11.43
CA GLY A 512 -29.82 -19.48 -10.60
C GLY A 512 -29.75 -20.51 -9.46
N ALA A 513 -30.20 -20.06 -8.29
CA ALA A 513 -30.72 -20.88 -7.19
C ALA A 513 -32.27 -20.65 -7.13
N PRO A 514 -33.07 -21.32 -6.27
CA PRO A 514 -32.70 -22.25 -5.19
C PRO A 514 -33.61 -23.52 -5.07
N SER A 515 -33.43 -24.25 -3.95
CA SER A 515 -34.42 -25.03 -3.15
C SER A 515 -34.29 -26.57 -3.04
N SER A 516 -34.12 -26.99 -1.78
CA SER A 516 -34.60 -28.22 -1.09
C SER A 516 -34.71 -29.58 -1.80
N SER A 517 -34.07 -30.60 -1.23
CA SER A 517 -34.78 -31.76 -0.63
C SER A 517 -33.85 -32.69 0.17
N SER A 518 -34.46 -33.50 1.03
CA SER A 518 -33.86 -34.40 2.03
C SER A 518 -33.54 -35.81 1.53
N SER A 519 -32.52 -36.47 2.10
CA SER A 519 -32.61 -37.90 2.52
C SER A 519 -31.35 -38.39 3.27
N SER A 520 -31.55 -39.18 4.33
CA SER A 520 -30.51 -39.94 5.06
C SER A 520 -30.42 -41.41 4.60
N PRO A 521 -29.37 -42.15 4.98
CA PRO A 521 -29.52 -43.24 5.96
C PRO A 521 -28.37 -43.24 7.02
N SER A 522 -28.58 -43.55 8.31
CA SER A 522 -28.80 -44.87 8.95
C SER A 522 -27.75 -45.96 8.62
N ALA A 523 -27.16 -46.73 9.56
CA ALA A 523 -27.09 -46.66 11.04
C ALA A 523 -26.08 -47.69 11.64
N ARG A 524 -25.47 -47.37 12.81
CA ARG A 524 -24.95 -48.29 13.88
C ARG A 524 -23.74 -49.24 13.60
N PRO A 525 -23.11 -49.87 14.64
CA PRO A 525 -23.02 -49.54 16.09
C PRO A 525 -21.59 -49.60 16.72
N GLY A 526 -21.40 -49.12 17.97
CA GLY A 526 -20.26 -49.44 18.87
C GLY A 526 -20.43 -50.79 19.61
N PRO A 527 -19.70 -51.16 20.70
CA PRO A 527 -19.37 -50.30 21.88
C PRO A 527 -17.95 -50.61 22.55
N PRO A 528 -17.69 -50.59 23.90
CA PRO A 528 -16.81 -49.62 24.60
C PRO A 528 -15.69 -50.27 25.53
N PRO A 529 -15.26 -49.70 26.70
CA PRO A 529 -14.36 -48.54 26.92
C PRO A 529 -13.19 -48.75 27.93
N SER A 530 -12.18 -47.86 27.92
CA SER A 530 -11.24 -47.48 29.01
C SER A 530 -10.19 -46.50 28.41
N GLU A 531 -9.55 -45.53 29.07
CA GLU A 531 -9.50 -45.10 30.48
C GLU A 531 -9.12 -43.58 30.52
N GLU A 532 -9.02 -42.97 31.70
CA GLU A 532 -8.78 -41.52 31.86
C GLU A 532 -7.35 -41.07 31.49
N ALA A 533 -7.23 -39.93 30.80
CA ALA A 533 -6.05 -39.07 30.83
C ALA A 533 -6.41 -37.62 30.47
N MET A 534 -6.17 -36.68 31.39
CA MET A 534 -6.15 -35.25 31.09
C MET A 534 -4.75 -34.88 30.56
N ASP A 535 -4.63 -34.15 29.44
CA ASP A 535 -3.85 -32.91 29.44
C ASP A 535 -3.99 -32.05 28.17
N PHE A 536 -3.63 -30.77 28.31
CA PHE A 536 -3.38 -29.72 27.31
C PHE A 536 -3.87 -29.90 25.86
N ARG A 537 -4.85 -29.08 25.47
CA ARG A 537 -5.08 -28.71 24.06
C ARG A 537 -4.61 -27.28 23.81
N GLU A 538 -3.59 -27.15 22.97
CA GLU A 538 -3.09 -25.89 22.42
C GLU A 538 -4.09 -25.36 21.37
N GLU A 539 -4.66 -24.16 21.58
CA GLU A 539 -5.47 -23.50 20.56
C GLU A 539 -4.57 -22.78 19.56
N GLY A 540 -4.52 -23.28 18.32
CA GLY A 540 -3.90 -22.58 17.20
C GLY A 540 -4.72 -21.36 16.78
N PRO A 541 -4.09 -20.28 16.29
CA PRO A 541 -4.81 -19.07 15.91
C PRO A 541 -5.44 -19.18 14.52
N GLU A 542 -6.75 -19.47 14.46
CA GLU A 542 -7.58 -19.18 13.29
C GLU A 542 -8.16 -17.76 13.38
N CYS A 543 -7.70 -16.85 12.51
CA CYS A 543 -8.56 -15.99 11.68
C CYS A 543 -7.74 -14.99 10.86
N GLU A 544 -8.02 -14.91 9.56
CA GLU A 544 -7.52 -13.85 8.70
C GLU A 544 -8.21 -12.52 9.03
N THR A 545 -7.46 -11.50 9.46
CA THR A 545 -8.04 -10.15 9.63
C THR A 545 -8.32 -9.51 8.26
N PRO A 546 -9.49 -8.87 8.05
CA PRO A 546 -9.89 -8.36 6.74
C PRO A 546 -8.96 -7.23 6.25
N ALA A 547 -8.79 -7.17 4.93
CA ALA A 547 -8.03 -6.10 4.28
C ALA A 547 -8.69 -4.73 4.54
N ILE A 548 -7.88 -3.75 4.93
CA ILE A 548 -8.33 -2.36 5.07
C ILE A 548 -8.60 -1.82 3.66
N PHE A 549 -9.87 -1.53 3.39
CA PHE A 549 -10.32 -0.94 2.13
C PHE A 549 -9.89 0.54 2.12
N ILE A 550 -8.89 0.88 1.31
CA ILE A 550 -8.62 2.27 0.93
C ILE A 550 -9.53 2.56 -0.26
N SER A 551 -10.62 3.29 -0.02
CA SER A 551 -11.43 3.81 -1.11
C SER A 551 -10.64 4.85 -1.89
N MET A 552 -10.39 4.59 -3.17
CA MET A 552 -10.11 5.62 -4.17
C MET A 552 -11.30 5.65 -5.12
N ASP A 553 -11.83 6.84 -5.36
CA ASP A 553 -12.82 7.08 -6.41
C ASP A 553 -12.07 7.17 -7.75
N ASP A 554 -12.33 6.21 -8.65
CA ASP A 554 -11.77 6.20 -10.01
C ASP A 554 -12.62 7.06 -10.94
N ASP A 555 -12.14 8.26 -11.30
CA ASP A 555 -12.58 8.97 -12.51
C ASP A 555 -11.39 9.56 -13.27
N SER A 556 -10.87 8.77 -14.23
CA SER A 556 -10.11 9.25 -15.41
C SER A 556 -9.70 8.08 -16.29
N GLY A 557 -10.61 7.65 -17.18
CA GLY A 557 -10.29 6.62 -18.17
C GLY A 557 -9.47 7.16 -19.33
N LEU A 558 -8.23 6.68 -19.52
CA LEU A 558 -7.55 6.64 -20.81
C LEU A 558 -6.78 5.32 -21.00
N THR A 559 -6.90 4.76 -22.20
CA THR A 559 -6.51 3.38 -22.53
C THR A 559 -5.03 3.23 -22.88
N GLU A 560 -4.34 2.28 -22.26
CA GLU A 560 -2.97 1.89 -22.63
C GLU A 560 -2.99 0.82 -23.74
N ALA A 561 -2.72 1.23 -24.99
CA ALA A 561 -2.61 0.31 -26.12
C ALA A 561 -1.73 0.85 -27.27
N ALA A 562 -0.40 0.68 -27.17
CA ALA A 562 0.51 0.44 -28.31
C ALA A 562 1.95 0.19 -27.85
N LEU A 563 2.52 -0.96 -28.23
CA LEU A 563 3.97 -1.19 -28.29
C LEU A 563 4.33 -1.57 -29.74
N LEU A 564 5.61 -1.38 -30.09
CA LEU A 564 6.24 -1.68 -31.40
C LEU A 564 5.89 -0.61 -32.49
N ASP A 565 6.79 -0.18 -33.39
CA ASP A 565 8.07 -0.77 -33.81
C ASP A 565 9.09 0.26 -34.40
N SER A 566 10.37 -0.15 -34.44
CA SER A 566 11.47 0.19 -35.37
C SER A 566 12.05 1.61 -35.63
N SER A 567 13.37 1.57 -35.87
CA SER A 567 14.34 2.63 -36.17
C SER A 567 14.13 3.42 -37.49
N LEU A 568 14.66 4.65 -37.55
CA LEU A 568 15.52 5.15 -38.65
C LEU A 568 16.19 6.50 -38.32
N GLU A 569 17.31 6.79 -38.99
CA GLU A 569 18.13 8.02 -38.86
C GLU A 569 17.57 9.20 -39.68
N GLY A 570 17.85 10.46 -39.27
CA GLY A 570 17.62 11.64 -40.12
C GLY A 570 17.65 12.99 -39.39
N PRO A 571 18.22 14.07 -39.96
CA PRO A 571 18.62 15.25 -39.17
C PRO A 571 17.65 16.47 -39.20
N LEU A 572 17.89 17.38 -38.26
CA LEU A 572 17.32 18.72 -38.12
C LEU A 572 17.40 19.60 -39.38
N PRO A 573 16.45 20.53 -39.55
CA PRO A 573 16.71 21.86 -40.11
C PRO A 573 16.54 23.00 -39.07
N LYS A 574 17.19 24.13 -39.34
CA LYS A 574 17.08 25.41 -38.62
C LYS A 574 16.12 26.36 -39.33
N GLU A 575 15.48 27.26 -38.58
CA GLU A 575 15.28 28.71 -38.82
C GLU A 575 14.60 29.26 -37.54
N ALA A 576 15.05 30.33 -36.86
CA ALA A 576 15.17 31.74 -37.23
C ALA A 576 13.80 32.39 -37.59
N ALA A 577 13.42 33.59 -37.15
CA ALA A 577 13.85 34.51 -36.08
C ALA A 577 12.80 35.64 -35.96
N ALA A 578 12.65 36.34 -34.83
CA ALA A 578 12.20 37.77 -34.78
C ALA A 578 12.08 38.35 -33.36
N GLY A 579 12.57 39.59 -33.17
CA GLY A 579 12.20 40.52 -32.09
C GLY A 579 12.84 40.30 -30.70
N GLY A 580 13.49 41.27 -30.05
CA GLY A 580 13.85 42.65 -30.45
C GLY A 580 13.69 43.66 -29.29
N LEU A 581 14.75 44.44 -28.99
CA LEU A 581 14.81 45.57 -28.04
C LEU A 581 14.74 45.14 -26.54
N THR A 582 15.68 45.40 -25.61
CA THR A 582 16.70 46.44 -25.33
C THR A 582 16.20 47.79 -24.79
N SER A 583 16.34 48.02 -23.47
CA SER A 583 16.82 49.28 -22.86
C SER A 583 17.13 49.13 -21.37
N LYS A 584 18.39 49.47 -21.00
CA LYS A 584 18.90 50.25 -19.84
C LYS A 584 17.99 50.39 -18.60
N GLU A 585 18.39 50.12 -17.35
CA GLU A 585 19.64 50.44 -16.60
C GLU A 585 19.88 51.95 -16.36
N GLU A 586 19.64 52.43 -15.13
CA GLU A 586 20.45 53.51 -14.53
C GLU A 586 20.49 53.50 -12.99
N ARG A 587 21.62 54.03 -12.48
CA ARG A 587 22.22 53.94 -11.13
C ARG A 587 21.69 54.92 -10.07
N SER A 588 21.41 54.38 -8.88
CA SER A 588 22.04 54.72 -7.57
C SER A 588 22.02 56.21 -7.06
N PRO A 589 22.75 56.64 -5.98
CA PRO A 589 22.09 57.05 -4.72
C PRO A 589 22.52 58.43 -4.15
N GLN A 590 21.90 58.91 -3.06
CA GLN A 590 22.45 60.03 -2.24
C GLN A 590 21.91 60.12 -0.79
N THR A 591 22.49 61.04 0.02
CA THR A 591 22.76 60.80 1.45
C THR A 591 22.66 62.08 2.34
N LEU A 592 22.05 61.95 3.54
CA LEU A 592 22.20 62.73 4.81
C LEU A 592 21.74 64.20 4.99
N ALA A 593 21.31 64.46 6.25
CA ALA A 593 21.26 65.73 7.06
C ALA A 593 20.15 66.79 6.83
N ALA A 594 19.62 67.54 7.82
CA ALA A 594 19.57 67.40 9.30
C ALA A 594 18.62 68.45 9.99
N ILE A 595 18.29 68.21 11.28
CA ILE A 595 17.87 69.16 12.37
C ILE A 595 16.42 69.70 12.48
N GLY A 596 15.87 69.61 13.70
CA GLY A 596 14.71 70.33 14.27
C GLY A 596 14.42 69.84 15.71
N GLU A 597 14.39 70.73 16.71
CA GLU A 597 14.44 70.43 18.16
C GLU A 597 13.06 70.43 18.87
N ASP A 598 12.94 69.75 20.03
CA ASP A 598 12.62 70.42 21.33
C ASP A 598 12.89 69.50 22.56
N ALA A 599 13.04 70.06 23.77
CA ALA A 599 13.59 69.36 24.95
C ALA A 599 13.06 69.80 26.34
N VAL A 600 12.95 68.87 27.31
CA VAL A 600 12.83 69.16 28.77
C VAL A 600 13.65 68.14 29.62
N LYS A 601 14.05 68.55 30.83
CA LYS A 601 15.20 68.05 31.63
C LYS A 601 14.93 66.97 32.70
N THR A 602 16.05 66.35 33.09
CA THR A 602 16.46 65.53 34.27
C THR A 602 16.41 66.32 35.63
N PRO A 603 16.84 65.83 36.84
CA PRO A 603 17.77 64.72 37.16
C PRO A 603 17.60 63.88 38.47
N SER A 604 18.56 62.96 38.70
CA SER A 604 18.80 62.07 39.85
C SER A 604 19.38 62.76 41.11
N PRO A 605 19.55 62.05 42.26
CA PRO A 605 20.78 61.28 42.59
C PRO A 605 20.46 59.82 43.07
N GLY A 606 21.33 58.97 43.66
CA GLY A 606 22.72 59.08 44.16
C GLY A 606 23.44 57.71 44.23
N ALA A 607 24.31 57.45 45.23
CA ALA A 607 25.09 56.19 45.36
C ALA A 607 25.36 55.73 46.82
N ASP A 608 25.89 54.50 46.93
CA ASP A 608 26.67 53.83 48.01
C ASP A 608 26.00 53.22 49.26
N ASP A 609 26.34 51.92 49.48
CA ASP A 609 26.97 51.32 50.69
C ASP A 609 26.40 49.97 51.22
N VAL A 610 27.32 49.00 51.38
CA VAL A 610 27.40 47.84 52.33
C VAL A 610 26.18 46.94 52.66
N GLY A 611 26.41 45.61 52.66
CA GLY A 611 25.77 44.71 53.64
C GLY A 611 25.43 43.27 53.23
N GLU A 612 26.40 42.36 53.25
CA GLU A 612 26.15 40.92 53.48
C GLU A 612 25.81 40.70 54.98
N PRO A 613 25.06 39.65 55.39
CA PRO A 613 25.67 38.31 55.45
C PRO A 613 24.75 37.09 55.20
N GLU A 614 25.39 35.95 54.91
CA GLU A 614 24.79 34.62 54.97
C GLU A 614 24.37 34.21 56.40
N ALA A 615 23.35 33.34 56.51
CA ALA A 615 23.15 32.51 57.69
C ALA A 615 22.69 31.08 57.32
N LYS A 616 23.53 30.12 57.71
CA LYS A 616 23.33 28.66 57.87
C LYS A 616 21.93 28.32 58.44
N GLY A 617 21.34 27.14 58.23
CA GLY A 617 21.88 25.82 57.87
C GLY A 617 21.29 24.73 58.80
N ASN A 618 21.69 23.47 58.60
CA ASN A 618 21.20 22.24 59.25
C ASN A 618 19.81 21.73 58.77
N SER A 619 19.60 20.42 58.58
CA SER A 619 20.52 19.27 58.75
C SER A 619 20.18 18.12 57.81
#